data_AF-A0A943GLC0-F1
#
_entry.id   AF-A0A943GLC0-F1
#
_cell.length_a   1.000
_cell.length_b   1.000
_cell.length_c   1.000
_cell.angle_alpha   90.00
_cell.angle_beta   90.00
_cell.angle_gamma   90.00
#
_symmetry.space_group_name_H-M   'P 1'
#
loop_
_entity.id
_entity.type
_entity.pdbx_description
1 polymer ?
#
loop_
_entity_poly.entity_id
_entity_poly.type
_entity_poly.pdbx_seq_one_letter_code
_entity_poly.pdbx_strand_id
1 'polypeptide(L)'
;LCEHYQIENQAAHRAYHDALATAKLYHCLGHYFQEKEPKLFEPQPLFYRPKKEQRITWKQKEYLQKLSGWYGVEISKDLEMMSRGDASRLIDTILKQYS
;
A
#
# COMPACT_ATOMS: atom_id res chain seq x y z
N LEU A 1 11.04 -3.94 -21.15
CA LEU A 1 10.78 -5.37 -20.81
C LEU A 1 9.56 -5.90 -21.54
N CYS A 2 8.35 -5.37 -21.32
CA CYS A 2 7.16 -5.84 -22.03
C CYS A 2 7.30 -5.76 -23.56
N GLU A 3 7.77 -4.64 -24.10
CA GLU A 3 8.04 -4.47 -25.54
C GLU A 3 9.09 -5.45 -26.07
N HIS A 4 10.17 -5.70 -25.31
CA HIS A 4 11.22 -6.65 -25.69
C HIS A 4 10.69 -8.08 -25.85
N TYR A 5 9.74 -8.49 -25.01
CA TYR A 5 9.08 -9.80 -25.08
C TYR A 5 7.74 -9.77 -25.84
N GLN A 6 7.44 -8.69 -26.57
CA GLN A 6 6.20 -8.52 -27.34
C GLN A 6 4.92 -8.71 -26.51
N ILE A 7 4.95 -8.27 -25.23
CA ILE A 7 3.82 -8.31 -24.31
C ILE A 7 3.07 -6.97 -24.41
N GLU A 8 1.85 -7.01 -24.93
CA GLU A 8 0.95 -5.85 -24.93
C GLU A 8 0.47 -5.52 -23.51
N ASN A 9 0.72 -4.28 -23.07
CA ASN A 9 0.14 -3.69 -21.86
C ASN A 9 -0.70 -2.47 -22.25
N GLN A 10 -1.92 -2.73 -22.75
CA GLN A 10 -2.81 -1.72 -23.34
C GLN A 10 -3.24 -0.60 -22.38
N ALA A 11 -3.19 -0.86 -21.07
CA ALA A 11 -3.53 0.13 -20.05
C ALA A 11 -2.51 0.09 -18.92
N ALA A 12 -1.26 0.35 -19.28
CA ALA A 12 -0.16 0.51 -18.33
C ALA A 12 -0.57 1.45 -17.17
N HIS A 13 -0.08 1.13 -15.97
CA HIS A 13 -0.43 1.78 -14.69
C HIS A 13 -1.76 1.35 -14.06
N ARG A 14 -2.62 0.61 -14.78
CA ARG A 14 -3.79 -0.05 -14.17
C ARG A 14 -3.31 -1.35 -13.53
N ALA A 15 -3.54 -1.48 -12.22
CA ALA A 15 -3.08 -2.62 -11.42
C ALA A 15 -3.37 -3.99 -12.07
N TYR A 16 -4.57 -4.17 -12.63
CA TYR A 16 -4.94 -5.41 -13.32
C TYR A 16 -4.07 -5.68 -14.57
N HIS A 17 -3.85 -4.67 -15.40
CA HIS A 17 -3.08 -4.82 -16.64
C HIS A 17 -1.59 -5.00 -16.36
N ASP A 18 -1.07 -4.31 -15.34
CA ASP A 18 0.30 -4.50 -14.88
C ASP A 18 0.50 -5.92 -14.32
N ALA A 19 -0.43 -6.43 -13.50
CA ALA A 19 -0.38 -7.80 -13.00
C ALA A 19 -0.41 -8.84 -14.14
N LEU A 20 -1.27 -8.63 -15.15
CA LEU A 20 -1.36 -9.49 -16.32
C LEU A 20 -0.06 -9.47 -17.15
N ALA A 21 0.51 -8.29 -17.41
CA ALA A 21 1.77 -8.15 -18.13
C ALA A 21 2.93 -8.80 -17.38
N THR A 22 3.00 -8.64 -16.05
CA THR A 22 4.00 -9.30 -15.20
C THR A 22 3.85 -10.82 -15.22
N ALA A 23 2.63 -11.36 -15.16
CA ALA A 23 2.41 -12.80 -15.24
C ALA A 23 2.89 -13.36 -16.59
N LYS A 24 2.55 -12.69 -17.70
CA LYS A 24 3.05 -13.05 -19.04
C LYS A 24 4.57 -13.01 -19.10
N LEU A 25 5.19 -11.96 -18.55
CA LEU A 25 6.64 -11.82 -18.51
C LEU A 25 7.29 -12.95 -17.72
N TYR A 26 6.75 -13.30 -16.56
CA TYR A 26 7.24 -14.41 -15.75
C TYR A 26 7.21 -15.74 -16.52
N HIS A 27 6.12 -16.02 -17.25
CA HIS A 27 6.04 -17.22 -18.11
C HIS A 27 7.06 -17.20 -19.26
N CYS A 28 7.24 -16.06 -19.92
CA CYS A 28 8.27 -15.92 -20.96
C CYS A 28 9.68 -16.18 -20.41
N LEU A 29 9.98 -15.63 -19.24
CA LEU A 29 11.27 -15.86 -18.58
C LEU A 29 11.43 -17.33 -18.17
N GLY A 30 10.38 -17.96 -17.66
CA GLY A 30 10.39 -19.39 -17.34
C GLY A 30 10.71 -20.24 -18.58
N HIS A 31 10.05 -19.96 -19.70
CA HIS A 31 10.29 -20.68 -20.95
C HIS A 31 11.75 -20.61 -21.41
N TYR A 32 12.41 -19.46 -21.30
CA TYR A 32 13.79 -19.29 -21.79
C TYR A 32 14.88 -19.70 -20.80
N PHE A 33 14.61 -19.58 -19.50
CA PHE A 33 15.66 -19.62 -18.48
C PHE A 33 15.44 -20.66 -17.38
N GLN A 34 14.25 -21.23 -17.22
CA GLN A 34 13.96 -22.17 -16.12
C GLN A 34 14.79 -23.45 -16.21
N GLU A 35 15.08 -23.97 -17.41
CA GLU A 35 15.93 -25.16 -17.55
C GLU A 35 17.38 -24.90 -17.11
N LYS A 36 17.88 -23.70 -17.36
CA LYS A 36 19.27 -23.31 -17.03
C LYS A 36 19.39 -22.88 -15.56
N GLU A 37 18.39 -22.19 -15.04
CA GLU A 37 18.39 -21.59 -13.70
C GLU A 37 17.07 -21.87 -12.95
N PRO A 38 16.75 -23.15 -12.64
CA PRO A 38 15.46 -23.52 -12.05
C PRO A 38 15.20 -22.85 -10.69
N LYS A 39 16.27 -22.63 -9.91
CA LYS A 39 16.21 -22.00 -8.58
C LYS A 39 15.60 -20.59 -8.58
N LEU A 40 15.68 -19.85 -9.69
CA LEU A 40 15.07 -18.52 -9.80
C LEU A 40 13.54 -18.56 -9.92
N PHE A 41 12.98 -19.71 -10.31
CA PHE A 41 11.55 -19.89 -10.56
C PHE A 41 10.86 -20.71 -9.46
N GLU A 42 11.62 -21.24 -8.50
CA GLU A 42 11.09 -21.95 -7.35
C GLU A 42 10.51 -20.96 -6.30
N PRO A 43 9.37 -21.29 -5.68
CA PRO A 43 8.81 -20.46 -4.63
C PRO A 43 9.76 -20.41 -3.43
N GLN A 44 9.97 -19.23 -2.86
CA GLN A 44 10.77 -19.02 -1.66
C GLN A 44 9.89 -18.49 -0.52
N PRO A 45 10.22 -18.81 0.75
CA PRO A 45 9.55 -18.22 1.89
C PRO A 45 9.60 -16.69 1.82
N LEU A 46 8.44 -16.06 1.90
CA LEU A 46 8.34 -14.61 1.94
C LEU A 46 8.78 -14.12 3.32
N PHE A 47 9.98 -13.55 3.41
CA PHE A 47 10.46 -12.87 4.62
C PHE A 47 9.85 -11.47 4.72
N TYR A 48 8.53 -11.39 4.84
CA TYR A 48 7.84 -10.13 5.09
C TYR A 48 7.91 -9.77 6.57
N ARG A 49 8.51 -8.62 6.88
CA ARG A 49 8.43 -8.01 8.21
C ARG A 49 7.36 -6.92 8.15
N PRO A 50 6.19 -7.11 8.80
CA PRO A 50 5.21 -6.05 8.92
C PRO A 50 5.88 -4.80 9.47
N LYS A 51 5.55 -3.63 8.90
CA LYS A 51 6.02 -2.36 9.46
C LYS A 51 5.50 -2.27 10.90
N LYS A 52 6.38 -1.94 11.85
CA LYS A 52 5.97 -1.68 13.23
C LYS A 52 4.95 -0.56 13.23
N GLU A 53 3.78 -0.85 13.77
CA GLU A 53 2.75 0.16 13.97
C GLU A 53 3.24 1.15 15.03
N GLN A 54 3.27 2.42 14.64
CA GLN A 54 3.67 3.51 15.54
C GLN A 54 2.43 4.10 16.19
N ARG A 55 2.52 4.44 17.47
CA ARG A 55 1.50 5.25 18.16
C ARG A 55 1.34 6.61 17.48
N ILE A 56 0.21 7.24 17.72
CA ILE A 56 -0.09 8.60 17.27
C ILE A 56 1.06 9.56 17.58
N THR A 57 1.36 10.46 16.65
CA THR A 57 2.36 11.51 16.89
C THR A 57 1.75 12.70 17.60
N TRP A 58 2.57 13.46 18.33
CA TRP A 58 2.13 14.70 18.97
C TRP A 58 1.47 15.67 17.97
N LYS A 59 2.01 15.80 16.76
CA LYS A 59 1.42 16.66 15.70
C LYS A 59 0.03 16.20 15.27
N GLN A 60 -0.18 14.88 15.12
CA GLN A 60 -1.51 14.34 14.78
C GLN A 60 -2.50 14.55 15.91
N LYS A 61 -2.07 14.37 17.16
CA LYS A 61 -2.88 14.64 18.35
C LYS A 61 -3.32 16.10 18.41
N GLU A 62 -2.38 17.03 18.28
CA GLU A 62 -2.66 18.47 18.28
C GLU A 62 -3.64 18.85 17.16
N TYR A 63 -3.45 18.28 15.96
CA TYR A 63 -4.33 18.58 14.84
C TYR A 63 -5.74 18.05 15.05
N LEU A 64 -5.89 16.82 15.57
CA LEU A 64 -7.18 16.27 15.94
C LEU A 64 -7.89 17.13 17.01
N GLN A 65 -7.17 17.61 18.02
CA GLN A 65 -7.75 18.54 19.02
C GLN A 65 -8.24 19.84 18.37
N LYS A 66 -7.50 20.40 17.41
CA LYS A 66 -7.94 21.58 16.64
C LYS A 66 -9.20 21.29 15.83
N LEU A 67 -9.25 20.15 15.14
CA LEU A 67 -10.43 19.73 14.37
C LEU A 67 -11.66 19.53 15.26
N SER A 68 -11.48 18.94 16.45
CA SER A 68 -12.54 18.83 17.46
C SER A 68 -13.08 20.20 17.87
N GLY A 69 -12.20 21.17 18.11
CA GLY A 69 -12.60 22.53 18.46
C GLY A 69 -13.29 23.28 17.32
N TRP A 70 -12.83 23.11 16.07
CA TRP A 70 -13.39 23.81 14.91
C TRP A 70 -14.76 23.28 14.49
N TYR A 71 -14.94 21.95 14.51
CA TYR A 71 -16.13 21.30 13.97
C TYR A 71 -17.05 20.71 15.04
N GLY A 72 -16.68 20.82 16.31
CA GLY A 72 -17.46 20.24 17.43
C GLY A 72 -17.47 18.72 17.42
N VAL A 73 -16.51 18.06 16.76
CA VAL A 73 -16.44 16.60 16.66
C VAL A 73 -15.92 16.02 17.96
N GLU A 74 -16.64 15.07 18.54
CA GLU A 74 -16.16 14.30 19.68
C GLU A 74 -15.11 13.28 19.22
N ILE A 75 -13.90 13.40 19.76
CA ILE A 75 -12.79 12.50 19.45
C ILE A 75 -12.62 11.53 20.62
N SER A 76 -12.52 10.24 20.30
CA SER A 76 -12.42 9.16 21.30
C SER A 76 -11.40 9.44 22.41
N LYS A 77 -11.75 9.04 23.64
CA LYS A 77 -10.91 9.18 24.84
C LYS A 77 -9.59 8.40 24.75
N ASP A 78 -9.52 7.38 23.90
CA ASP A 78 -8.33 6.55 23.71
C ASP A 78 -7.37 7.10 22.64
N LEU A 79 -7.36 8.41 22.43
CA LEU A 79 -6.54 9.10 21.43
C LEU A 79 -5.05 8.72 21.52
N GLU A 80 -4.52 8.54 22.74
CA GLU A 80 -3.14 8.12 23.00
C GLU A 80 -2.83 6.68 22.57
N MET A 81 -3.86 5.84 22.49
CA MET A 81 -3.71 4.44 22.07
C MET A 81 -3.82 4.26 20.55
N MET A 82 -4.28 5.28 19.81
CA MET A 82 -4.37 5.18 18.36
C MET A 82 -3.00 4.98 17.71
N SER A 83 -2.99 4.22 16.62
CA SER A 83 -1.86 4.22 15.71
C SER A 83 -1.79 5.54 14.93
N ARG A 84 -0.63 5.83 14.34
CA ARG A 84 -0.52 6.92 13.35
C ARG A 84 -1.48 6.71 12.18
N GLY A 85 -1.76 5.46 11.81
CA GLY A 85 -2.65 5.11 10.70
C GLY A 85 -4.08 5.46 11.02
N ASP A 86 -4.55 5.09 12.22
CA ASP A 86 -5.90 5.43 12.71
C ASP A 86 -6.08 6.94 12.81
N ALA A 87 -5.09 7.63 13.38
CA ALA A 87 -5.09 9.09 13.47
C ALA A 87 -5.23 9.76 12.10
N SER A 88 -4.47 9.30 11.10
CA SER A 88 -4.52 9.86 9.74
C SER A 88 -5.88 9.61 9.09
N ARG A 89 -6.42 8.39 9.20
CA ARG A 89 -7.75 8.06 8.68
C ARG A 89 -8.85 8.89 9.33
N LEU A 90 -8.76 9.12 10.64
CA LEU A 90 -9.72 9.94 11.36
C LEU A 90 -9.66 11.41 10.90
N ILE A 91 -8.44 11.97 10.77
CA ILE A 91 -8.24 13.30 10.21
C ILE A 91 -8.88 13.41 8.82
N ASP A 92 -8.56 12.49 7.91
CA ASP A 92 -9.06 12.50 6.54
C ASP A 92 -10.59 12.38 6.50
N THR A 93 -11.17 11.59 7.40
CA THR A 93 -12.63 11.41 7.52
C THR A 93 -13.30 12.70 7.97
N ILE A 94 -12.76 13.36 9.01
CA ILE A 94 -13.28 14.65 9.49
C ILE A 94 -13.17 15.70 8.37
N LEU A 95 -12.00 15.83 7.75
CA LEU A 95 -11.80 16.80 6.67
C LEU A 95 -12.77 16.57 5.52
N LYS A 96 -12.99 15.33 5.09
CA LYS A 96 -13.94 15.00 4.03
C LYS A 96 -15.40 15.30 4.39
N GLN A 97 -15.76 15.21 5.67
CA GLN A 97 -17.11 15.50 6.13
C GLN A 97 -17.41 17.01 6.18
N TYR A 98 -16.38 17.83 6.41
CA TYR A 98 -16.49 19.28 6.58
C TYR A 98 -15.79 20.10 5.48
N SER A 99 -15.41 19.45 4.37
CA SER A 99 -14.87 20.07 3.15
C SER A 99 -15.97 20.45 2.17
#